data_AF-A0A0G2IWH4-F1
#
_entry.id   AF-A0A0G2IWH4-F1
#
_cell.length_a   1.000
_cell.length_b   1.000
_cell.length_c   1.000
_cell.angle_alpha   90.00
_cell.angle_beta   90.00
_cell.angle_gamma   90.00
#
_symmetry.space_group_name_H-M   'P 1'
#
loop_
_entity.id
_entity.type
_entity.pdbx_description
1 polymer ?
#
loop_
_entity_poly.entity_id
_entity_poly.type
_entity_poly.pdbx_seq_one_letter_code
_entity_poly.pdbx_strand_id
1 'polypeptide(L)'
;TPPMAMQNPVWHTFEGQFRGSLGSSDVAQPQPQFFAGLNTVVVMNKNNNLRWISDFLRFHIHHHRLEGMVMMDNDSTSYDLKELEDVIYSTGL
;
A
#
# COMPACT_ATOMS: atom_id res chain seq x y z
N THR A 1 -20.19 -16.49 -12.05
CA THR A 1 -20.06 -15.45 -11.01
C THR A 1 -19.76 -14.15 -11.71
N PRO A 2 -20.55 -13.07 -11.56
CA PRO A 2 -20.27 -11.82 -12.27
C PRO A 2 -19.02 -11.15 -11.69
N PRO A 3 -18.27 -10.37 -12.50
CA PRO A 3 -17.12 -9.63 -12.00
C PRO A 3 -17.58 -8.59 -10.97
N MET A 4 -16.83 -8.44 -9.88
CA MET A 4 -16.98 -7.33 -8.95
C MET A 4 -16.91 -6.02 -9.74
N ALA A 5 -18.03 -5.31 -9.86
CA ALA A 5 -18.03 -3.98 -10.42
C ALA A 5 -17.15 -3.08 -9.54
N MET A 6 -16.01 -2.62 -10.08
CA MET A 6 -15.28 -1.51 -9.48
C MET A 6 -16.22 -0.30 -9.51
N GLN A 7 -16.70 0.11 -8.33
CA GLN A 7 -17.48 1.34 -8.19
C GLN A 7 -16.61 2.52 -8.67
N ASN A 8 -17.22 3.45 -9.42
CA ASN A 8 -16.55 4.70 -9.78
C ASN A 8 -16.05 5.40 -8.50
N PRO A 9 -14.78 5.84 -8.45
CA PRO A 9 -14.24 6.48 -7.26
C PRO A 9 -15.00 7.78 -6.98
N VAL A 10 -15.58 7.88 -5.78
CA VAL A 10 -16.10 9.13 -5.24
C VAL A 10 -14.93 9.85 -4.57
N TRP A 11 -14.56 11.01 -5.12
CA TRP A 11 -13.50 11.86 -4.59
C TRP A 11 -14.08 12.86 -3.59
N HIS A 12 -13.39 13.04 -2.47
CA HIS A 12 -13.75 14.05 -1.46
C HIS A 12 -12.64 15.07 -1.33
N THR A 13 -13.01 16.33 -1.13
CA THR A 13 -12.03 17.38 -0.90
C THR A 13 -11.56 17.34 0.56
N PHE A 14 -10.26 17.12 0.75
CA PHE A 14 -9.59 17.40 2.01
C PHE A 14 -9.13 18.86 2.00
N GLU A 15 -9.52 19.63 3.01
CA GLU A 15 -8.99 20.97 3.25
C GLU A 15 -8.04 20.92 4.45
N GLY A 16 -6.82 21.45 4.29
CA GLY A 16 -5.81 21.43 5.32
C GLY A 16 -4.97 22.71 5.34
N GLN A 17 -4.43 23.03 6.51
CA GLN A 17 -3.49 24.13 6.69
C GLN A 17 -2.10 23.58 7.01
N PHE A 18 -1.11 23.91 6.17
CA PHE A 18 0.29 23.54 6.38
C PHE A 18 1.16 24.79 6.33
N ARG A 19 1.92 25.05 7.40
CA ARG A 19 2.83 26.21 7.53
C ARG A 19 2.18 27.57 7.21
N GLY A 20 0.88 27.73 7.52
CA GLY A 20 0.12 28.95 7.25
C GLY A 20 -0.50 29.04 5.85
N SER A 21 -0.16 28.13 4.94
CA SER A 21 -0.81 28.00 3.62
C SER A 21 -2.01 27.08 3.71
N LEU A 22 -3.12 27.48 3.09
CA LEU A 22 -4.29 26.65 2.85
C LEU A 22 -4.12 25.91 1.51
N GLY A 23 -4.44 24.62 1.52
CA GLY A 23 -4.50 23.81 0.32
C GLY A 23 -5.68 22.86 0.38
N SER A 24 -6.18 22.48 -0.79
CA SER A 24 -7.15 21.41 -0.93
C SER A 24 -6.65 20.36 -1.92
N SER A 25 -7.02 19.11 -1.69
CA SER A 25 -6.76 17.99 -2.60
C SER A 25 -7.93 17.03 -2.58
N ASP A 26 -8.17 16.40 -3.72
CA ASP A 26 -9.05 15.24 -3.77
C ASP A 26 -8.39 14.06 -3.08
N VAL A 27 -9.17 13.37 -2.26
CA VAL A 27 -8.78 12.16 -1.54
C VAL A 27 -9.82 11.08 -1.83
N ALA A 28 -9.33 9.87 -2.09
CA ALA A 28 -10.19 8.73 -2.29
C ALA A 28 -10.93 8.38 -0.99
N GLN A 29 -12.14 7.84 -1.12
CA GLN A 29 -12.83 7.28 0.03
C GLN A 29 -12.02 6.13 0.66
N PRO A 30 -11.94 6.04 2.00
CA PRO A 30 -11.26 4.94 2.64
C PRO A 30 -11.95 3.61 2.33
N GLN A 31 -11.16 2.61 1.98
CA GLN A 31 -11.63 1.25 1.67
C GLN A 31 -11.10 0.21 2.66
N PRO A 32 -11.41 0.33 3.97
CA PRO A 32 -10.91 -0.59 5.00
C PRO A 32 -11.42 -2.03 4.84
N GLN A 33 -12.47 -2.23 4.04
CA GLN A 33 -13.12 -3.52 3.84
C GLN A 33 -12.18 -4.52 3.13
N PHE A 34 -11.23 -4.02 2.32
CA PHE A 34 -10.25 -4.87 1.65
C PHE A 34 -9.30 -5.60 2.62
N PHE A 35 -9.12 -5.06 3.82
CA PHE A 35 -8.19 -5.59 4.82
C PHE A 35 -8.91 -6.10 6.08
N ALA A 36 -10.24 -6.02 6.12
CA ALA A 36 -11.03 -6.39 7.29
C ALA A 36 -10.87 -7.89 7.61
N GLY A 37 -10.40 -8.19 8.81
CA GLY A 37 -10.19 -9.58 9.27
C GLY A 37 -8.90 -10.23 8.78
N LEU A 38 -8.10 -9.54 7.94
CA LEU A 38 -6.77 -10.00 7.54
C LEU A 38 -5.73 -9.54 8.55
N ASN A 39 -4.77 -10.40 8.88
CA ASN A 39 -3.58 -9.96 9.56
C ASN A 39 -2.72 -9.10 8.61
N THR A 40 -2.77 -7.79 8.80
CA THR A 40 -2.27 -6.80 7.84
C THR A 40 -1.13 -5.98 8.43
N VAL A 41 -0.09 -5.73 7.63
CA VAL A 41 0.99 -4.78 7.98
C VAL A 41 0.88 -3.51 7.16
N VAL A 42 1.15 -2.37 7.78
CA VAL A 42 1.33 -1.09 7.08
C VAL A 42 2.80 -0.71 7.18
N VAL A 43 3.43 -0.47 6.03
CA VAL A 43 4.86 -0.13 5.96
C VAL A 43 5.07 1.10 5.08
N MET A 44 5.98 1.97 5.50
CA MET A 44 6.50 3.06 4.68
C MET A 44 7.92 2.72 4.26
N ASN A 45 8.19 2.85 2.97
CA ASN A 45 9.40 2.32 2.34
C ASN A 45 10.12 3.42 1.55
N LYS A 46 11.46 3.47 1.60
CA LYS A 46 12.27 4.39 0.80
C LYS A 46 13.60 3.72 0.43
N ASN A 47 13.77 3.33 -0.83
CA ASN A 47 15.01 2.76 -1.35
C ASN A 47 15.50 1.49 -0.64
N ASN A 48 14.62 0.75 0.06
CA ASN A 48 15.02 -0.50 0.66
C ASN A 48 15.34 -1.51 -0.44
N ASN A 49 16.44 -2.26 -0.28
CA ASN A 49 16.83 -3.27 -1.25
C ASN A 49 15.69 -4.27 -1.51
N LEU A 50 15.38 -4.56 -2.78
CA LEU A 50 14.27 -5.45 -3.15
C LEU A 50 14.37 -6.86 -2.52
N ARG A 51 15.59 -7.41 -2.38
CA ARG A 51 15.80 -8.68 -1.68
C ARG A 51 15.42 -8.59 -0.21
N TRP A 52 15.74 -7.47 0.44
CA TRP A 52 15.34 -7.23 1.81
C TRP A 52 13.81 -7.14 1.95
N ILE A 53 13.13 -6.48 1.01
CA ILE A 53 11.65 -6.42 0.99
C ILE A 53 11.07 -7.84 0.88
N SER A 54 11.58 -8.67 -0.04
CA SER A 54 11.15 -10.07 -0.17
C SER A 54 11.39 -10.89 1.11
N ASP A 55 12.59 -10.79 1.69
CA ASP A 55 12.96 -11.49 2.92
C ASP A 55 12.08 -11.05 4.11
N PHE A 56 11.80 -9.75 4.22
CA PHE A 56 10.90 -9.18 5.22
C PHE A 56 9.49 -9.77 5.09
N LEU A 57 8.91 -9.78 3.89
CA LEU A 57 7.56 -10.29 3.66
C LEU A 57 7.48 -11.78 3.95
N ARG A 58 8.40 -12.58 3.41
CA ARG A 58 8.45 -14.03 3.66
C ARG A 58 8.56 -14.34 5.14
N PHE A 59 9.41 -13.62 5.88
CA PHE A 59 9.52 -13.79 7.31
C PHE A 59 8.18 -13.57 8.03
N HIS A 60 7.45 -12.49 7.70
CA HIS A 60 6.17 -12.17 8.34
C HIS A 60 5.03 -13.09 7.91
N ILE A 61 5.00 -13.50 6.64
CA ILE A 61 4.07 -14.53 6.16
C ILE A 61 4.27 -15.82 6.98
N HIS A 62 5.51 -16.29 7.12
CA HIS A 62 5.79 -17.56 7.80
C HIS A 62 5.63 -17.50 9.32
N HIS A 63 6.14 -16.46 9.98
CA HIS A 63 6.22 -16.43 11.45
C HIS A 63 5.05 -15.68 12.09
N HIS A 64 4.47 -14.73 11.37
CA HIS A 64 3.39 -13.89 11.88
C HIS A 64 2.06 -14.15 11.19
N ARG A 65 2.00 -15.02 10.17
CA ARG A 65 0.79 -15.28 9.38
C ARG A 65 0.25 -14.00 8.74
N LEU A 66 1.13 -13.22 8.12
CA LEU A 66 0.75 -12.03 7.37
C LEU A 66 -0.13 -12.41 6.17
N GLU A 67 -1.27 -11.73 6.00
CA GLU A 67 -2.28 -12.00 4.97
C GLU A 67 -2.56 -10.78 4.08
N GLY A 68 -2.15 -9.58 4.51
CA GLY A 68 -2.32 -8.35 3.74
C GLY A 68 -1.22 -7.34 4.01
N MET A 69 -1.00 -6.43 3.07
CA MET A 69 -0.05 -5.34 3.22
C MET A 69 -0.57 -4.04 2.61
N VAL A 70 -0.30 -2.92 3.29
CA VAL A 70 -0.32 -1.58 2.70
C VAL A 70 1.11 -1.06 2.67
N MET A 71 1.67 -0.90 1.47
CA MET A 71 2.99 -0.30 1.29
C MET A 71 2.84 1.12 0.75
N MET A 72 3.41 2.07 1.48
CA MET A 72 3.54 3.46 1.05
C MET A 72 4.97 3.67 0.57
N ASP A 73 5.15 3.89 -0.73
CA ASP A 73 6.44 4.31 -1.26
C ASP A 73 6.69 5.79 -0.94
N ASN A 74 7.84 6.07 -0.35
CA ASN A 74 8.25 7.40 0.08
C ASN A 74 9.34 7.94 -0.86
N ASP A 75 8.97 8.05 -2.13
CA ASP A 75 9.80 8.61 -3.19
C ASP A 75 11.11 7.81 -3.32
N SER A 76 10.95 6.51 -3.61
CA SER A 76 12.07 5.64 -3.95
C SER A 76 12.60 5.96 -5.35
N THR A 77 13.92 5.87 -5.50
CA THR A 77 14.68 6.10 -6.72
C THR A 77 15.56 4.92 -7.11
N SER A 78 15.69 3.90 -6.25
CA SER A 78 16.55 2.73 -6.46
C SER A 78 15.94 1.61 -7.31
N TYR A 79 14.64 1.68 -7.61
CA TYR A 79 13.86 0.73 -8.42
C TYR A 79 12.60 1.44 -8.90
N ASP A 80 11.95 0.86 -9.91
CA ASP A 80 10.63 1.30 -10.33
C ASP A 80 9.49 0.55 -9.60
N LEU A 81 8.26 1.02 -9.82
CA LEU A 81 7.07 0.42 -9.21
C LEU A 81 6.85 -1.04 -9.66
N LYS A 82 7.22 -1.37 -10.90
CA LYS A 82 7.00 -2.69 -11.47
C LYS A 82 7.92 -3.72 -10.82
N GLU A 83 9.19 -3.38 -10.62
CA GLU A 83 10.15 -4.20 -9.88
C GLU A 83 9.68 -4.47 -8.45
N LEU A 84 9.11 -3.46 -7.78
CA LEU A 84 8.55 -3.60 -6.44
C LEU A 84 7.33 -4.53 -6.43
N GLU A 85 6.37 -4.34 -7.35
CA GLU A 85 5.19 -5.19 -7.51
C GLU A 85 5.57 -6.65 -7.75
N ASP A 86 6.49 -6.91 -8.69
CA ASP A 86 6.91 -8.27 -9.03
C ASP A 86 7.54 -8.97 -7.82
N VAL A 87 8.32 -8.24 -7.02
CA VAL A 87 8.91 -8.75 -5.78
C VAL A 87 7.84 -9.11 -4.76
N ILE A 88 6.85 -8.23 -4.54
CA ILE A 88 5.74 -8.47 -3.60
C ILE A 88 4.92 -9.70 -4.05
N TYR A 89 4.50 -9.75 -5.31
CA TYR A 89 3.71 -10.85 -5.86
C TYR A 89 4.45 -12.20 -5.79
N SER A 90 5.77 -12.20 -5.92
CA SER A 90 6.59 -13.41 -5.77
C SER A 90 6.56 -14.03 -4.36
N THR A 91 6.05 -13.30 -3.35
CA THR A 91 5.92 -13.78 -1.97
C THR A 91 4.56 -14.41 -1.67
N GLY A 92 3.59 -14.27 -2.57
CA GLY A 92 2.22 -14.78 -2.40
C GLY A 92 1.24 -13.78 -1.78
N LEU A 93 1.65 -12.51 -1.64
CA LEU A 93 0.77 -11.37 -1.36
C LEU A 93 0.32 -10.69 -2.64
#